data_AF-A0A1Y4J5M5-F1
#
_entry.id   AF-A0A1Y4J5M5-F1
#
_cell.length_a   1.000
_cell.length_b   1.000
_cell.length_c   1.000
_cell.angle_alpha   90.00
_cell.angle_beta   90.00
_cell.angle_gamma   90.00
#
_symmetry.space_group_name_H-M   'P 1'
#
loop_
_entity.id
_entity.type
_entity.pdbx_description
1 polymer ?
#
loop_
_entity_poly.entity_id
_entity_poly.type
_entity_poly.pdbx_seq_one_letter_code
_entity_poly.pdbx_strand_id
1 'polypeptide(L)'
;MRIAMKEKDNMEPIYTITGTVVHGRGIGKHVGTPTANIEVDEHATLPETGVYVAKILLDSQTYYGVTHVGMRPTLDNDKAISIETHIFDFDNDIYGRTMTIYLYKKIREVRKFNELSLLIEQVATDRLSARKFWGLKQTNCALYVDVKRHCVMVGEQEVYLSANEFEVFYMLYLSPQITFTKEQIYERIWHEPTNNHLHAVENTVFQIRKRLKPHCKGHEYIKTVVGYGYKFNSD
;
A
#
# COMPACT_ATOMS: atom_id res chain seq x y z
N MET A 1 -24.28 -10.96 0.87
CA MET A 1 -22.89 -10.68 1.32
C MET A 1 -22.22 -11.87 2.02
N ARG A 2 -22.96 -12.70 2.79
CA ARG A 2 -22.45 -13.95 3.41
C ARG A 2 -22.16 -15.13 2.46
N ILE A 3 -22.50 -15.03 1.17
CA ILE A 3 -22.45 -16.15 0.22
C ILE A 3 -21.07 -16.28 -0.43
N ALA A 4 -20.44 -15.18 -0.85
CA ALA A 4 -19.12 -15.21 -1.52
C ALA A 4 -17.93 -15.50 -0.58
N MET A 5 -18.03 -15.16 0.72
CA MET A 5 -17.00 -15.50 1.70
C MET A 5 -17.01 -17.01 2.03
N LYS A 6 -18.20 -17.63 2.06
CA LYS A 6 -18.37 -19.07 2.35
C LYS A 6 -17.75 -19.99 1.30
N GLU A 7 -17.70 -19.60 0.03
CA GLU A 7 -17.07 -20.42 -1.03
C GLU A 7 -15.53 -20.44 -0.92
N LYS A 8 -14.92 -19.44 -0.28
CA LYS A 8 -13.46 -19.32 -0.16
C LYS A 8 -12.88 -19.95 1.09
N ASP A 9 -13.72 -20.29 2.06
CA ASP A 9 -13.31 -21.06 3.24
C ASP A 9 -12.91 -22.49 2.90
N ASN A 10 -13.37 -23.03 1.75
CA ASN A 10 -13.04 -24.37 1.26
C ASN A 10 -11.79 -24.42 0.36
N MET A 11 -11.12 -23.29 0.11
CA MET A 11 -9.86 -23.31 -0.63
C MET A 11 -8.72 -23.72 0.31
N GLU A 12 -7.90 -24.66 -0.14
CA GLU A 12 -6.66 -25.00 0.53
C GLU A 12 -5.55 -24.01 0.15
N PRO A 13 -4.68 -23.64 1.09
CA PRO A 13 -3.52 -22.83 0.78
C PRO A 13 -2.50 -23.64 -0.03
N ILE A 14 -1.90 -23.01 -1.04
CA ILE A 14 -0.79 -23.59 -1.80
C ILE A 14 0.49 -23.69 -0.97
N TYR A 15 0.60 -22.88 0.09
CA TYR A 15 1.72 -22.91 1.01
C TYR A 15 1.35 -22.32 2.37
N THR A 16 1.96 -22.82 3.44
CA THR A 16 1.80 -22.27 4.80
C THR A 16 3.17 -21.93 5.38
N ILE A 17 3.30 -20.72 5.91
CA ILE A 17 4.50 -20.20 6.54
C ILE A 17 4.16 -19.88 7.99
N THR A 18 4.93 -20.36 8.95
CA THR A 18 4.82 -19.90 10.35
C THR A 18 6.17 -19.33 10.76
N GLY A 19 6.14 -18.15 11.38
CA GLY A 19 7.36 -17.46 11.76
C GLY A 19 7.11 -16.31 12.72
N THR A 20 8.21 -15.72 13.18
CA THR A 20 8.21 -14.62 14.15
C THR A 20 8.37 -13.29 13.41
N VAL A 21 7.61 -12.28 13.81
CA VAL A 21 7.75 -10.93 13.26
C VAL A 21 9.02 -10.28 13.80
N VAL A 22 9.93 -9.94 12.90
CA VAL A 22 11.21 -9.30 13.21
C VAL A 22 11.29 -7.89 12.61
N HIS A 23 12.30 -7.14 13.05
CA HIS A 23 12.58 -5.83 12.48
C HIS A 23 13.23 -5.99 11.10
N GLY A 24 12.59 -5.43 10.07
CA GLY A 24 13.18 -5.31 8.73
C GLY A 24 14.06 -4.07 8.57
N ARG A 25 14.55 -3.82 7.36
CA ARG A 25 15.34 -2.61 7.02
C ARG A 25 14.54 -1.29 7.04
N GLY A 26 13.24 -1.33 7.37
CA GLY A 26 12.38 -0.15 7.46
C GLY A 26 11.91 0.46 6.13
N ILE A 27 12.34 -0.09 4.98
CA ILE A 27 12.04 0.48 3.64
C ILE A 27 10.52 0.54 3.36
N GLY A 28 9.74 -0.47 3.76
CA GLY A 28 8.29 -0.48 3.57
C GLY A 28 7.55 0.67 4.29
N LYS A 29 8.10 1.19 5.39
CA LYS A 29 7.54 2.36 6.09
C LYS A 29 7.62 3.63 5.23
N HIS A 30 8.66 3.77 4.42
CA HIS A 30 8.85 4.90 3.50
C HIS A 30 7.96 4.84 2.24
N VAL A 31 7.25 3.72 2.02
CA VAL A 31 6.31 3.52 0.91
C VAL A 31 4.85 3.60 1.39
N GLY A 32 4.62 3.83 2.69
CA GLY A 32 3.28 3.90 3.27
C GLY A 32 2.58 2.54 3.39
N THR A 33 3.32 1.45 3.22
CA THR A 33 2.85 0.06 3.37
C THR A 33 3.66 -0.63 4.44
N PRO A 34 3.31 -0.48 5.74
CA PRO A 34 3.99 -1.22 6.79
C PRO A 34 3.91 -2.72 6.49
N THR A 35 5.07 -3.38 6.49
CA THR A 35 5.20 -4.82 6.28
C THR A 35 5.78 -5.48 7.53
N ALA A 36 5.17 -6.57 7.94
CA ALA A 36 5.75 -7.50 8.90
C ALA A 36 6.83 -8.30 8.18
N ASN A 37 8.07 -8.22 8.66
CA ASN A 37 9.15 -9.07 8.17
C ASN A 37 9.13 -10.35 8.98
N ILE A 38 9.14 -11.50 8.31
CA ILE A 38 8.94 -12.79 8.96
C ILE A 38 10.24 -13.57 8.94
N GLU A 39 10.69 -13.94 10.13
CA GLU A 39 11.76 -14.89 10.33
C GLU A 39 11.17 -16.29 10.50
N VAL A 40 11.68 -17.23 9.72
CA VAL A 40 11.27 -18.64 9.73
C VAL A 40 12.45 -19.49 10.18
N ASP A 41 12.16 -20.75 10.52
CA ASP A 41 13.18 -21.75 10.77
C ASP A 41 14.15 -21.89 9.58
N GLU A 42 15.44 -22.02 9.85
CA GLU A 42 16.50 -22.11 8.84
C GLU A 42 16.38 -23.36 7.95
N HIS A 43 15.69 -24.39 8.42
CA HIS A 43 15.42 -25.64 7.69
C HIS A 43 14.02 -25.66 7.07
N ALA A 44 13.23 -24.60 7.21
CA ALA A 44 11.93 -24.53 6.56
C ALA A 44 12.11 -24.52 5.04
N THR A 45 11.42 -25.43 4.35
CA THR A 45 11.17 -25.29 2.93
C THR A 45 10.45 -23.97 2.71
N LEU A 46 10.76 -23.26 1.62
CA LEU A 46 10.14 -21.99 1.27
C LEU A 46 9.43 -22.11 -0.07
N PRO A 47 8.33 -21.35 -0.28
CA PRO A 47 7.66 -21.34 -1.56
C PRO A 47 8.56 -20.67 -2.61
N GLU A 48 8.19 -20.82 -3.88
CA GLU A 48 8.82 -20.03 -4.94
C GLU A 48 8.79 -18.53 -4.63
N THR A 49 9.78 -17.80 -5.15
CA THR A 49 9.77 -16.34 -5.04
C THR A 49 8.57 -15.76 -5.79
N GLY A 50 7.91 -14.77 -5.21
CA GLY A 50 6.78 -14.09 -5.81
C GLY A 50 6.02 -13.22 -4.85
N VAL A 51 4.92 -12.65 -5.33
CA VAL A 51 3.96 -11.92 -4.53
C VAL A 51 2.66 -12.68 -4.52
N TYR A 52 2.09 -12.88 -3.33
CA TYR A 52 1.01 -13.82 -3.08
C TYR A 52 -0.16 -13.15 -2.37
N VAL A 53 -1.37 -13.61 -2.70
CA VAL A 53 -2.55 -13.37 -1.87
C VAL A 53 -2.43 -14.21 -0.59
N ALA A 54 -2.59 -13.55 0.55
CA ALA A 54 -2.38 -14.17 1.85
C ALA A 54 -3.60 -14.04 2.79
N LYS A 55 -3.81 -15.08 3.59
CA LYS A 55 -4.62 -15.07 4.81
C LYS A 55 -3.64 -15.19 6.00
N ILE A 56 -3.79 -14.36 7.01
CA ILE A 56 -2.88 -14.27 8.15
C ILE A 56 -3.65 -14.68 9.40
N LEU A 57 -3.09 -15.58 10.18
CA LEU A 57 -3.55 -15.91 11.52
C LEU A 57 -2.56 -15.33 12.54
N LEU A 58 -3.06 -14.42 13.36
CA LEU A 58 -2.31 -13.75 14.42
C LEU A 58 -3.21 -13.65 15.66
N ASP A 59 -2.74 -14.15 16.81
CA ASP A 59 -3.49 -14.14 18.08
C ASP A 59 -4.93 -14.65 17.96
N SER A 60 -5.11 -15.77 17.25
CA SER A 60 -6.42 -16.38 16.94
C SER A 60 -7.36 -15.53 16.07
N GLN A 61 -6.91 -14.37 15.61
CA GLN A 61 -7.64 -13.51 14.70
C GLN A 61 -7.16 -13.72 13.26
N THR A 62 -8.12 -13.74 12.32
CA THR A 62 -7.83 -13.86 10.89
C THR A 62 -7.82 -12.49 10.23
N TYR A 63 -6.76 -12.21 9.49
CA TYR A 63 -6.58 -11.05 8.64
C TYR A 63 -6.28 -11.47 7.19
N TYR A 64 -6.29 -10.49 6.29
CA TYR A 64 -5.98 -10.70 4.88
C TYR A 64 -4.90 -9.72 4.43
N GLY A 65 -4.14 -10.09 3.41
CA GLY A 65 -3.03 -9.28 2.98
C GLY A 65 -2.35 -9.77 1.71
N VAL A 66 -1.17 -9.20 1.49
CA VAL A 66 -0.24 -9.59 0.42
C VAL A 66 1.07 -10.00 1.07
N THR A 67 1.65 -11.12 0.64
CA THR A 67 2.98 -11.56 1.09
C THR A 67 3.95 -11.57 -0.09
N HIS A 68 5.06 -10.88 0.07
CA HIS A 68 6.21 -10.91 -0.82
C HIS A 68 7.23 -11.93 -0.30
N VAL A 69 7.61 -12.88 -1.14
CA VAL A 69 8.69 -13.84 -0.90
C VAL A 69 9.76 -13.56 -1.94
N GLY A 70 10.94 -13.10 -1.53
CA GLY A 70 12.02 -12.74 -2.45
C GLY A 70 13.39 -12.94 -1.85
N MET A 71 14.46 -12.75 -2.62
CA MET A 71 15.82 -12.89 -2.10
C MET A 71 16.31 -11.59 -1.45
N ARG A 72 17.00 -11.68 -0.32
CA ARG A 72 17.76 -10.56 0.23
C ARG A 72 19.02 -10.36 -0.62
N PRO A 73 19.33 -9.12 -1.06
CA PRO A 73 20.68 -8.79 -1.47
C PRO A 73 21.55 -8.75 -0.21
N THR A 74 22.38 -9.78 -0.04
CA THR A 74 23.41 -9.90 1.00
C THR A 74 24.78 -9.58 0.40
N LEU A 75 25.64 -8.93 1.19
CA LEU A 75 27.05 -8.70 0.84
C LEU A 75 27.90 -9.97 1.06
N ASP A 76 27.40 -10.90 1.88
CA ASP A 76 28.15 -12.07 2.39
C ASP A 76 27.75 -13.40 1.71
N ASN A 77 27.28 -13.39 0.46
CA ASN A 77 26.95 -14.57 -0.36
C ASN A 77 25.83 -15.52 0.14
N ASP A 78 25.24 -15.29 1.31
CA ASP A 78 24.11 -16.10 1.77
C ASP A 78 22.80 -15.69 1.09
N LYS A 79 22.23 -16.61 0.32
CA LYS A 79 20.95 -16.47 -0.41
C LYS A 79 19.74 -16.53 0.54
N ALA A 80 19.70 -15.68 1.56
CA ALA A 80 18.60 -15.63 2.51
C ALA A 80 17.33 -15.07 1.83
N ILE A 81 16.24 -15.83 1.86
CA ILE A 81 14.93 -15.37 1.38
C ILE A 81 14.32 -14.42 2.43
N SER A 82 13.79 -13.27 2.00
CA SER A 82 12.95 -12.39 2.80
C SER A 82 11.47 -12.68 2.55
N ILE A 83 10.72 -12.72 3.65
CA ILE A 83 9.26 -12.85 3.66
C ILE A 83 8.71 -11.58 4.30
N GLU A 84 7.92 -10.84 3.54
CA GLU A 84 7.35 -9.57 3.95
C GLU A 84 5.84 -9.57 3.71
N THR A 85 5.06 -9.35 4.76
CA THR A 85 3.59 -9.39 4.70
C THR A 85 3.00 -8.04 5.02
N HIS A 86 2.21 -7.50 4.09
CA HIS A 86 1.36 -6.34 4.32
C HIS A 86 -0.03 -6.82 4.72
N ILE A 87 -0.43 -6.55 5.96
CA ILE A 87 -1.74 -6.91 6.52
C ILE A 87 -2.70 -5.74 6.25
N PHE A 88 -3.87 -6.04 5.69
CA PHE A 88 -4.88 -5.03 5.40
C PHE A 88 -5.58 -4.56 6.67
N ASP A 89 -5.92 -3.26 6.69
CA ASP A 89 -6.76 -2.65 7.71
C ASP A 89 -6.23 -2.92 9.14
N PHE A 90 -4.89 -2.89 9.29
CA PHE A 90 -4.15 -3.27 10.49
C PHE A 90 -3.08 -2.23 10.83
N ASP A 91 -3.03 -1.78 12.09
CA ASP A 91 -2.11 -0.71 12.55
C ASP A 91 -1.53 -0.97 13.96
N ASN A 92 -1.45 -2.24 14.37
CA ASN A 92 -0.87 -2.61 15.67
C ASN A 92 0.61 -2.98 15.54
N ASP A 93 1.38 -2.72 16.60
CA ASP A 93 2.72 -3.28 16.75
C ASP A 93 2.64 -4.77 17.13
N ILE A 94 3.36 -5.59 16.37
CA ILE A 94 3.35 -7.05 16.46
C ILE A 94 4.77 -7.64 16.45
N TYR A 95 5.82 -6.83 16.67
CA TYR A 95 7.18 -7.35 16.76
C TYR A 95 7.29 -8.41 17.86
N GLY A 96 8.04 -9.48 17.57
CA GLY A 96 8.22 -10.63 18.47
C GLY A 96 7.02 -11.58 18.53
N ARG A 97 5.88 -11.27 17.90
CA ARG A 97 4.74 -12.19 17.83
C ARG A 97 4.95 -13.23 16.73
N THR A 98 4.43 -14.44 16.98
CA THR A 98 4.36 -15.49 15.97
C THR A 98 3.10 -15.29 15.14
N MET A 99 3.22 -15.44 13.82
CA MET A 99 2.07 -15.48 12.91
C MET A 99 2.17 -16.64 11.95
N THR A 100 1.01 -17.11 11.49
CA THR A 100 0.90 -18.07 10.40
C THR A 100 0.31 -17.40 9.17
N ILE A 101 0.98 -17.54 8.04
CA ILE A 101 0.62 -16.98 6.75
C ILE A 101 0.26 -18.12 5.81
N TYR A 102 -0.96 -18.11 5.33
CA TYR A 102 -1.49 -19.04 4.34
C TYR A 102 -1.47 -18.36 2.96
N LEU A 103 -0.67 -18.88 2.03
CA LEU A 103 -0.58 -18.38 0.66
C LEU A 103 -1.59 -19.12 -0.21
N TYR A 104 -2.39 -18.37 -0.97
CA TYR A 104 -3.48 -18.95 -1.78
C TYR A 104 -3.25 -18.83 -3.28
N LYS A 105 -2.66 -17.72 -3.73
CA LYS A 105 -2.47 -17.45 -5.16
C LYS A 105 -1.26 -16.57 -5.39
N LYS A 106 -0.36 -16.98 -6.29
CA LYS A 106 0.70 -16.11 -6.82
C LYS A 106 0.06 -15.04 -7.72
N ILE A 107 0.24 -13.78 -7.37
CA ILE A 107 -0.21 -12.60 -8.12
C ILE A 107 0.79 -12.30 -9.25
N ARG A 108 2.09 -12.38 -8.94
CA ARG A 108 3.19 -12.11 -9.89
C ARG A 108 4.54 -12.62 -9.38
N GLU A 109 5.52 -12.62 -10.28
CA GLU A 109 6.94 -12.79 -9.95
C GLU A 109 7.53 -11.56 -9.23
N VAL A 110 8.65 -11.77 -8.54
CA VAL A 110 9.47 -10.68 -7.99
C VAL A 110 10.13 -9.90 -9.13
N ARG A 111 10.09 -8.58 -9.07
CA ARG A 111 10.77 -7.71 -10.04
C ARG A 111 11.42 -6.54 -9.33
N LYS A 112 12.55 -6.09 -9.85
CA LYS A 112 13.19 -4.83 -9.42
C LYS A 112 12.49 -3.66 -10.10
N PHE A 113 12.44 -2.55 -9.38
CA PHE A 113 11.91 -1.29 -9.88
C PHE A 113 13.02 -0.26 -9.89
N ASN A 114 13.18 0.41 -11.01
CA ASN A 114 14.18 1.46 -11.16
C ASN A 114 13.67 2.80 -10.62
N GLU A 115 12.35 2.92 -10.44
CA GLU A 115 11.66 4.12 -9.97
C GLU A 115 10.71 3.79 -8.83
N LEU A 116 10.71 4.63 -7.79
CA LEU A 116 9.85 4.46 -6.62
C LEU A 116 8.36 4.53 -6.98
N SER A 117 7.99 5.37 -7.96
CA SER A 117 6.61 5.51 -8.46
C SER A 117 6.04 4.20 -9.03
N LEU A 118 6.86 3.47 -9.80
CA LEU A 118 6.48 2.18 -10.39
C LEU A 118 6.33 1.08 -9.34
N LEU A 119 7.19 1.08 -8.31
CA LEU A 119 7.06 0.15 -7.18
C LEU A 119 5.73 0.37 -6.47
N ILE A 120 5.45 1.62 -6.14
CA ILE A 120 4.24 2.06 -5.46
C ILE A 120 2.97 1.66 -6.24
N GLU A 121 2.92 1.95 -7.55
CA GLU A 121 1.79 1.58 -8.42
C GLU A 121 1.57 0.06 -8.43
N GLN A 122 2.65 -0.70 -8.49
CA GLN A 122 2.55 -2.16 -8.45
C GLN A 122 2.02 -2.64 -7.10
N VAL A 123 2.50 -2.09 -5.99
CA VAL A 123 2.01 -2.46 -4.65
C VAL A 123 0.51 -2.15 -4.51
N ALA A 124 0.04 -1.02 -5.03
CA ALA A 124 -1.39 -0.71 -5.06
C ALA A 124 -2.19 -1.74 -5.87
N THR A 125 -1.68 -2.13 -7.04
CA THR A 125 -2.28 -3.16 -7.91
C THR A 125 -2.31 -4.54 -7.25
N ASP A 126 -1.24 -4.92 -6.54
CA ASP A 126 -1.14 -6.17 -5.79
C ASP A 126 -2.20 -6.21 -4.67
N ARG A 127 -2.38 -5.10 -3.93
CA ARG A 127 -3.41 -4.95 -2.89
C ARG A 127 -4.81 -5.07 -3.46
N LEU A 128 -5.12 -4.38 -4.57
CA LEU A 128 -6.43 -4.46 -5.22
C LEU A 128 -6.74 -5.87 -5.70
N SER A 129 -5.74 -6.56 -6.27
CA SER A 129 -5.87 -7.94 -6.74
C SER A 129 -6.21 -8.90 -5.58
N ALA A 130 -5.53 -8.76 -4.44
CA ALA A 130 -5.79 -9.55 -3.25
C ALA A 130 -7.15 -9.21 -2.58
N ARG A 131 -7.55 -7.94 -2.50
CA ARG A 131 -8.89 -7.56 -1.98
C ARG A 131 -10.01 -8.11 -2.87
N LYS A 132 -9.87 -8.02 -4.20
CA LYS A 132 -10.79 -8.64 -5.16
C LYS A 132 -10.82 -10.15 -4.98
N PHE A 133 -9.66 -10.79 -4.76
CA PHE A 133 -9.62 -12.21 -4.46
C PHE A 133 -10.40 -12.53 -3.17
N TRP A 134 -10.28 -11.77 -2.09
CA TRP A 134 -11.02 -12.07 -0.86
C TRP A 134 -12.49 -11.59 -0.86
N GLY A 135 -12.94 -10.90 -1.91
CA GLY A 135 -14.27 -10.28 -1.96
C GLY A 135 -14.45 -9.19 -0.90
N LEU A 136 -13.35 -8.61 -0.42
CA LEU A 136 -13.36 -7.56 0.59
C LEU A 136 -13.93 -6.28 -0.04
N LYS A 137 -15.01 -5.77 0.53
CA LYS A 137 -15.52 -4.44 0.15
C LYS A 137 -14.44 -3.41 0.44
N GLN A 138 -14.25 -2.46 -0.48
CA GLN A 138 -13.59 -1.20 -0.14
C GLN A 138 -14.44 -0.53 0.92
N THR A 139 -13.87 -0.27 2.09
CA THR A 139 -14.49 0.56 3.11
C THR A 139 -14.47 2.00 2.62
N ASN A 140 -15.68 2.53 2.40
CA ASN A 140 -16.10 3.90 2.13
C ASN A 140 -15.50 4.64 0.92
N CYS A 141 -16.42 5.05 0.02
CA CYS A 141 -16.23 5.88 -1.17
C CYS A 141 -15.11 5.35 -2.09
N ALA A 142 -15.47 4.56 -3.11
CA ALA A 142 -14.49 3.99 -4.04
C ALA A 142 -13.77 5.11 -4.78
N LEU A 143 -12.64 5.55 -4.22
CA LEU A 143 -11.69 6.40 -4.88
C LEU A 143 -10.86 5.49 -5.79
N TYR A 144 -10.99 5.69 -7.09
CA TYR A 144 -10.16 5.03 -8.08
C TYR A 144 -9.35 6.08 -8.83
N VAL A 145 -8.12 5.75 -9.19
CA VAL A 145 -7.23 6.66 -9.92
C VAL A 145 -6.90 6.02 -11.26
N ASP A 146 -7.33 6.67 -12.34
CA ASP A 146 -6.94 6.32 -13.71
C ASP A 146 -5.69 7.11 -14.10
N VAL A 147 -4.55 6.44 -13.99
CA VAL A 147 -3.23 7.01 -14.31
C VAL A 147 -3.12 7.36 -15.80
N LYS A 148 -3.73 6.58 -16.70
CA LYS A 148 -3.61 6.84 -18.15
C LYS A 148 -4.38 8.08 -18.56
N ARG A 149 -5.50 8.36 -17.88
CA ARG A 149 -6.39 9.48 -18.19
C ARG A 149 -6.17 10.68 -17.26
N HIS A 150 -5.21 10.61 -16.34
CA HIS A 150 -5.02 11.60 -15.26
C HIS A 150 -6.35 11.97 -14.56
N CYS A 151 -7.16 10.95 -14.25
CA CYS A 151 -8.51 11.12 -13.74
C CYS A 151 -8.69 10.43 -12.40
N VAL A 152 -9.46 11.05 -11.51
CA VAL A 152 -9.83 10.50 -10.21
C VAL A 152 -11.32 10.20 -10.22
N MET A 153 -11.70 8.95 -9.97
CA MET A 153 -13.07 8.49 -9.86
C MET A 153 -13.47 8.51 -8.38
N VAL A 154 -14.54 9.23 -8.03
CA VAL A 154 -15.13 9.20 -6.68
C VAL A 154 -16.51 8.55 -6.79
N GLY A 155 -16.62 7.27 -6.43
CA GLY A 155 -17.80 6.47 -6.74
C GLY A 155 -17.94 6.26 -8.24
N GLU A 156 -19.02 6.78 -8.84
CA GLU A 156 -19.27 6.70 -10.29
C GLU A 156 -18.90 7.99 -11.04
N GLN A 157 -18.35 8.99 -10.34
CA GLN A 157 -18.09 10.32 -10.90
C GLN A 157 -16.63 10.49 -11.29
N GLU A 158 -16.38 10.84 -12.55
CA GLU A 158 -15.06 11.23 -13.06
C GLU A 158 -14.72 12.67 -12.64
N VAL A 159 -13.59 12.86 -11.97
CA VAL A 159 -13.03 14.16 -11.58
C VAL A 159 -11.70 14.35 -12.29
N TYR A 160 -11.66 15.31 -13.21
CA TYR A 160 -10.47 15.67 -13.96
C TYR A 160 -9.63 16.68 -13.18
N LEU A 161 -8.35 16.34 -13.01
CA LEU A 161 -7.33 17.16 -12.37
C LEU A 161 -6.36 17.68 -13.43
N SER A 162 -5.75 18.85 -13.20
CA SER A 162 -4.58 19.29 -13.97
C SER A 162 -3.40 18.34 -13.73
N ALA A 163 -2.33 18.41 -14.54
CA ALA A 163 -1.15 17.55 -14.38
C ALA A 163 -0.59 17.62 -12.94
N ASN A 164 -0.29 18.82 -12.46
CA ASN A 164 0.25 19.01 -11.10
C ASN A 164 -0.76 18.64 -10.01
N GLU A 165 -2.07 18.90 -10.22
CA GLU A 165 -3.11 18.47 -9.28
C GLU A 165 -3.17 16.94 -9.19
N PHE A 166 -3.10 16.26 -10.34
CA PHE A 166 -3.11 14.80 -10.43
C PHE A 166 -1.88 14.22 -9.77
N GLU A 167 -0.68 14.74 -10.07
CA GLU A 167 0.57 14.23 -9.50
C GLU A 167 0.64 14.43 -7.98
N VAL A 168 0.22 15.60 -7.47
CA VAL A 168 0.12 15.83 -6.02
C VAL A 168 -0.88 14.85 -5.39
N PHE A 169 -2.09 14.74 -5.95
CA PHE A 169 -3.11 13.84 -5.43
C PHE A 169 -2.63 12.39 -5.45
N TYR A 170 -2.05 11.96 -6.56
CA TYR A 170 -1.56 10.60 -6.78
C TYR A 170 -0.41 10.27 -5.82
N MET A 171 0.54 11.18 -5.64
CA MET A 171 1.63 11.03 -4.67
C MET A 171 1.10 10.81 -3.24
N LEU A 172 0.12 11.61 -2.82
CA LEU A 172 -0.51 11.48 -1.50
C LEU A 172 -1.30 10.16 -1.40
N TYR A 173 -2.17 9.88 -2.38
CA TYR A 173 -3.02 8.68 -2.47
C TYR A 173 -2.22 7.38 -2.35
N LEU A 174 -1.08 7.35 -3.01
CA LEU A 174 -0.18 6.21 -3.02
C LEU A 174 0.56 5.98 -1.69
N SER A 175 0.65 7.02 -0.86
CA SER A 175 1.39 7.00 0.40
C SER A 175 0.47 7.36 1.57
N PRO A 176 -0.62 6.61 1.81
CA PRO A 176 -1.69 7.01 2.73
C PRO A 176 -1.24 7.12 4.19
N GLN A 177 -0.05 6.59 4.53
CA GLN A 177 0.53 6.70 5.87
C GLN A 177 1.58 7.79 6.03
N ILE A 178 2.03 8.41 4.93
CA ILE A 178 3.08 9.42 4.95
C ILE A 178 2.45 10.80 4.95
N THR A 179 3.01 11.67 5.79
CA THR A 179 2.78 13.10 5.66
C THR A 179 3.96 13.71 4.91
N PHE A 180 3.69 14.45 3.84
CA PHE A 180 4.71 15.17 3.08
C PHE A 180 4.73 16.62 3.51
N THR A 181 5.94 17.15 3.72
CA THR A 181 6.15 18.59 3.91
C THR A 181 5.87 19.34 2.62
N LYS A 182 5.55 20.64 2.70
CA LYS A 182 5.28 21.45 1.50
C LYS A 182 6.47 21.48 0.57
N GLU A 183 7.68 21.50 1.13
CA GLU A 183 8.95 21.48 0.42
C GLU A 183 9.10 20.18 -0.39
N GLN A 184 8.86 19.03 0.24
CA GLN A 184 8.91 17.73 -0.44
C GLN A 184 7.88 17.62 -1.57
N ILE A 185 6.67 18.16 -1.37
CA ILE A 185 5.67 18.18 -2.45
C ILE A 185 6.16 19.08 -3.58
N TYR A 186 6.67 20.27 -3.27
CA TYR A 186 7.10 21.23 -4.28
C TYR A 186 8.25 20.67 -5.13
N GLU A 187 9.34 20.26 -4.51
CA GLU A 187 10.55 19.78 -5.21
C GLU A 187 10.26 18.56 -6.07
N ARG A 188 9.33 17.71 -5.62
CA ARG A 188 8.96 16.49 -6.35
C ARG A 188 8.09 16.74 -7.58
N ILE A 189 7.22 17.75 -7.53
CA ILE A 189 6.22 18.01 -8.57
C ILE A 189 6.71 19.08 -9.56
N TRP A 190 7.45 20.07 -9.06
CA TRP A 190 8.01 21.15 -9.88
C TRP A 190 9.46 20.91 -10.31
N HIS A 191 10.14 19.90 -9.77
CA HIS A 191 11.53 19.55 -10.10
C HIS A 191 12.54 20.68 -9.93
N GLU A 192 12.22 21.63 -9.04
CA GLU A 192 13.02 22.82 -8.75
C GLU A 192 13.09 23.05 -7.23
N PRO A 193 14.16 23.67 -6.72
CA PRO A 193 14.24 24.05 -5.31
C PRO A 193 13.14 25.06 -4.97
N THR A 194 12.58 24.95 -3.77
CA THR A 194 11.39 25.72 -3.39
C THR A 194 11.56 27.23 -3.51
N ASN A 195 12.73 27.76 -3.11
CA ASN A 195 13.00 29.20 -3.02
C ASN A 195 11.84 29.97 -2.35
N ASN A 196 11.21 29.39 -1.31
CA ASN A 196 10.02 29.89 -0.61
C ASN A 196 8.69 29.92 -1.41
N HIS A 197 8.59 29.29 -2.59
CA HIS A 197 7.36 29.22 -3.39
C HIS A 197 6.36 28.15 -2.93
N LEU A 198 6.21 27.94 -1.63
CA LEU A 198 5.34 26.90 -1.06
C LEU A 198 3.84 27.15 -1.34
N HIS A 199 3.47 28.39 -1.67
CA HIS A 199 2.11 28.75 -2.07
C HIS A 199 1.60 27.97 -3.27
N ALA A 200 2.49 27.51 -4.16
CA ALA A 200 2.10 26.66 -5.28
C ALA A 200 1.48 25.34 -4.79
N VAL A 201 2.07 24.72 -3.77
CA VAL A 201 1.55 23.49 -3.15
C VAL A 201 0.21 23.74 -2.46
N GLU A 202 0.10 24.83 -1.71
CA GLU A 202 -1.13 25.20 -1.00
C GLU A 202 -2.30 25.40 -1.96
N ASN A 203 -2.06 26.15 -3.04
CA ASN A 203 -3.06 26.39 -4.08
C ASN A 203 -3.45 25.09 -4.79
N THR A 204 -2.47 24.24 -5.15
CA THR A 204 -2.76 22.95 -5.79
C THR A 204 -3.61 22.05 -4.89
N VAL A 205 -3.28 21.91 -3.61
CA VAL A 205 -4.09 21.14 -2.65
C VAL A 205 -5.50 21.73 -2.49
N PHE A 206 -5.61 23.06 -2.45
CA PHE A 206 -6.90 23.74 -2.42
C PHE A 206 -7.76 23.40 -3.64
N GLN A 207 -7.21 23.44 -4.86
CA GLN A 207 -7.94 23.10 -6.08
C GLN A 207 -8.38 21.63 -6.10
N ILE A 208 -7.52 20.70 -5.68
CA ILE A 208 -7.87 19.28 -5.57
C ILE A 208 -9.08 19.09 -4.64
N ARG A 209 -9.01 19.64 -3.42
CA ARG A 209 -10.12 19.59 -2.45
C ARG A 209 -11.40 20.18 -3.04
N LYS A 210 -11.31 21.34 -3.70
CA LYS A 210 -12.45 22.02 -4.33
C LYS A 210 -13.12 21.15 -5.40
N ARG A 211 -12.32 20.45 -6.24
CA ARG A 211 -12.83 19.57 -7.29
C ARG A 211 -13.44 18.28 -6.75
N LEU A 212 -12.85 17.69 -5.71
CA LEU A 212 -13.36 16.44 -5.12
C LEU A 212 -14.60 16.67 -4.24
N LYS A 213 -14.68 17.80 -3.51
CA LYS A 213 -15.71 18.09 -2.51
C LYS A 213 -17.16 17.76 -2.92
N PRO A 214 -17.65 18.07 -4.15
CA PRO A 214 -19.02 17.76 -4.55
C PRO A 214 -19.34 16.26 -4.57
N HIS A 215 -18.33 15.40 -4.70
CA HIS A 215 -18.48 13.97 -4.95
C HIS A 215 -18.18 13.11 -3.71
N CYS A 216 -17.61 13.69 -2.66
CA CYS A 216 -17.05 12.94 -1.53
C CYS A 216 -18.03 12.69 -0.36
N LYS A 217 -19.30 13.12 -0.44
CA LYS A 217 -20.31 12.97 0.64
C LYS A 217 -19.79 13.33 2.06
N GLY A 218 -18.97 14.39 2.15
CA GLY A 218 -18.38 14.85 3.42
C GLY A 218 -17.00 14.26 3.76
N HIS A 219 -16.50 13.31 2.98
CA HIS A 219 -15.13 12.80 3.10
C HIS A 219 -14.12 13.83 2.57
N GLU A 220 -12.99 13.98 3.27
CA GLU A 220 -11.89 14.82 2.84
C GLU A 220 -10.67 13.93 2.57
N TYR A 221 -10.29 13.73 1.29
CA TYR A 221 -9.19 12.82 0.91
C TYR A 221 -7.78 13.34 1.19
N ILE A 222 -7.61 14.64 1.44
CA ILE A 222 -6.32 15.24 1.79
C ILE A 222 -6.48 15.92 3.14
N LYS A 223 -5.74 15.47 4.15
CA LYS A 223 -5.71 16.07 5.48
C LYS A 223 -4.52 17.02 5.59
N THR A 224 -4.75 18.20 6.17
CA THR A 224 -3.67 19.10 6.57
C THR A 224 -3.11 18.64 7.91
N VAL A 225 -1.79 18.47 8.00
CA VAL A 225 -1.06 18.30 9.25
C VAL A 225 -0.43 19.64 9.60
N VAL A 226 -1.03 20.33 10.58
CA VAL A 226 -0.70 21.70 10.95
C VAL A 226 0.80 21.82 11.27
N GLY A 227 1.45 22.83 10.68
CA GLY A 227 2.88 23.10 10.88
C GLY A 227 3.83 22.14 10.13
N TYR A 228 3.31 21.18 9.35
CA TYR A 228 4.15 20.20 8.65
C TYR A 228 3.79 20.08 7.17
N GLY A 229 2.56 19.71 6.82
CA GLY A 229 2.17 19.57 5.41
C GLY A 229 0.89 18.79 5.19
N TYR A 230 0.91 17.81 4.28
CA TYR A 230 -0.30 17.11 3.81
C TYR A 230 -0.14 15.60 3.81
N LYS A 231 -1.23 14.90 4.13
CA LYS A 231 -1.34 13.42 4.15
C LYS A 231 -2.63 13.01 3.45
N PHE A 232 -2.64 11.86 2.78
CA PHE A 232 -3.88 11.31 2.24
C PHE A 232 -4.74 10.69 3.36
N ASN A 233 -6.04 10.91 3.30
CA ASN A 233 -7.00 10.40 4.27
C ASN A 233 -7.86 9.30 3.64
N SER A 234 -7.64 8.08 4.09
CA SER A 234 -8.40 6.88 3.71
C SER A 234 -9.66 6.65 4.54
N ASP A 235 -9.84 7.39 5.63
CA ASP A 235 -10.79 7.10 6.71
C ASP A 235 -12.05 7.97 6.65
#